data_AF-A0A821A6C4-F1
#
_entry.id   AF-A0A821A6C4-F1
#
_cell.length_a   1.000
_cell.length_b   1.000
_cell.length_c   1.000
_cell.angle_alpha   90.00
_cell.angle_beta   90.00
_cell.angle_gamma   90.00
#
_symmetry.space_group_name_H-M   'P 1'
#
loop_
_entity.id
_entity.type
_entity.pdbx_description
1 polymer ?
#
loop_
_entity_poly.entity_id
_entity_poly.type
_entity_poly.pdbx_seq_one_letter_code
_entity_poly.pdbx_strand_id
1 'polypeptide(L)'
;MTLFKANQRFFDVQNEPQEMLLPIEGYEDMPLLSLKMSVENLERMISKANENANIATERCAYPANELSQDESASICLYTMDWKINDQSLCAQLNAVLRSKDRSELIPYYFYLKLFLTALWKLKSVKKTVWRGAKADLSDQYPIGKSFIWWGFR
;
A
#
# COMPACT_ATOMS: atom_id res chain seq x y z
N MET A 1 -7.66 -17.96 -27.64
CA MET A 1 -6.31 -17.47 -27.27
C MET A 1 -6.50 -16.25 -26.38
N THR A 2 -6.61 -16.49 -25.07
CA THR A 2 -7.02 -15.47 -24.10
C THR A 2 -5.77 -14.78 -23.56
N LEU A 3 -5.63 -13.49 -23.86
CA LEU A 3 -4.55 -12.65 -23.36
C LEU A 3 -4.57 -12.65 -21.83
N PHE A 4 -3.52 -13.17 -21.21
CA PHE A 4 -3.21 -12.93 -19.80
C PHE A 4 -3.07 -11.40 -19.61
N LYS A 5 -4.00 -10.78 -18.87
CA LYS A 5 -3.84 -9.40 -18.39
C LYS A 5 -2.63 -9.37 -17.45
N ALA A 6 -1.48 -8.98 -17.98
CA ALA A 6 -0.24 -8.89 -17.24
C ALA A 6 -0.32 -7.84 -16.12
N ASN A 7 -0.06 -8.29 -14.88
CA ASN A 7 0.19 -7.56 -13.64
C ASN A 7 0.31 -6.03 -13.77
N GLN A 8 -0.81 -5.29 -13.58
CA GLN A 8 -0.85 -3.82 -13.48
C GLN A 8 -0.03 -3.24 -12.31
N ARG A 9 0.48 -4.09 -11.41
CA ARG A 9 1.20 -3.73 -10.17
C ARG A 9 2.49 -2.94 -10.35
N PHE A 10 3.05 -2.85 -11.54
CA PHE A 10 4.32 -2.15 -11.75
C PHE A 10 4.17 -0.78 -12.44
N PHE A 11 2.94 -0.35 -12.79
CA PHE A 11 2.76 0.69 -13.81
C PHE A 11 2.17 2.02 -13.32
N ASP A 12 1.87 2.17 -12.04
CA ASP A 12 1.16 3.36 -11.52
C ASP A 12 2.03 4.59 -11.24
N VAL A 13 3.35 4.53 -11.47
CA VAL A 13 4.26 5.66 -11.21
C VAL A 13 3.88 6.90 -12.04
N GLN A 14 3.20 6.68 -13.16
CA GLN A 14 2.71 7.74 -14.07
C GLN A 14 1.54 8.52 -13.47
N ASN A 15 0.90 7.95 -12.44
CA ASN A 15 -0.24 8.55 -11.76
C ASN A 15 0.18 9.40 -10.56
N GLU A 16 1.48 9.47 -10.24
CA GLU A 16 1.94 10.35 -9.17
C GLU A 16 1.60 11.80 -9.51
N PRO A 17 1.04 12.56 -8.56
CA PRO A 17 0.73 13.97 -8.78
C PRO A 17 2.01 14.76 -9.04
N GLN A 18 1.97 15.65 -10.03
CA GLN A 18 3.09 16.55 -10.36
C GLN A 18 3.17 17.79 -9.44
N GLU A 19 2.34 17.83 -8.41
CA GLU A 19 2.28 18.90 -7.42
C GLU A 19 2.46 18.34 -6.00
N MET A 20 2.85 19.22 -5.09
CA MET A 20 2.94 18.90 -3.67
C MET A 20 1.55 18.88 -3.06
N LEU A 21 1.15 17.73 -2.52
CA LEU A 21 -0.08 17.60 -1.75
C LEU A 21 0.18 17.88 -0.27
N LEU A 22 -0.90 18.11 0.49
CA LEU A 22 -0.82 18.24 1.94
C LEU A 22 -0.29 16.95 2.59
N PRO A 23 0.48 17.04 3.70
CA PRO A 23 0.89 15.87 4.46
C PRO A 23 -0.28 14.97 4.84
N ILE A 24 0.01 13.68 5.01
CA ILE A 24 -0.97 12.72 5.53
C ILE A 24 -0.80 12.72 7.05
N GLU A 25 -1.86 13.10 7.75
CA GLU A 25 -1.91 13.27 9.20
C GLU A 25 -3.15 12.56 9.78
N GLY A 26 -3.16 12.34 11.09
CA GLY A 26 -4.27 11.77 11.86
C GLY A 26 -4.32 10.23 11.95
N TYR A 27 -3.56 9.50 11.12
CA TYR A 27 -3.46 8.03 11.28
C TYR A 27 -2.58 7.65 12.48
N GLU A 28 -1.63 8.51 12.82
CA GLU A 28 -0.68 8.36 13.93
C GLU A 28 -1.37 8.31 15.29
N ASP A 29 -2.48 9.02 15.44
CA ASP A 29 -3.30 9.08 16.64
C ASP A 29 -4.21 7.86 16.82
N MET A 30 -4.33 7.02 15.78
CA MET A 30 -5.16 5.82 15.87
C MET A 30 -4.53 4.77 16.79
N PRO A 31 -5.33 4.04 17.58
CA PRO A 31 -4.84 2.88 18.31
C PRO A 31 -4.31 1.83 17.35
N LEU A 32 -3.27 1.11 17.78
CA LEU A 32 -2.77 -0.05 17.05
C LEU A 32 -3.75 -1.21 17.24
N LEU A 33 -4.37 -1.68 16.15
CA LEU A 33 -5.36 -2.75 16.15
C LEU A 33 -4.84 -4.02 15.45
N SER A 34 -5.54 -5.14 15.63
CA SER A 34 -5.30 -6.35 14.84
C SER A 34 -5.62 -6.12 13.36
N LEU A 35 -5.08 -6.97 12.47
CA LEU A 35 -5.33 -6.82 11.04
C LEU A 35 -6.82 -6.89 10.73
N LYS A 36 -7.52 -7.86 11.33
CA LYS A 36 -8.97 -8.05 11.17
C LYS A 36 -9.73 -6.75 11.48
N MET A 37 -9.51 -6.16 12.65
CA MET A 37 -10.18 -4.92 13.05
C MET A 37 -9.80 -3.73 12.16
N SER A 38 -8.54 -3.65 11.73
CA SER A 38 -8.05 -2.54 10.91
C SER A 38 -8.69 -2.46 9.52
N VAL A 39 -9.22 -3.59 9.01
CA VAL A 39 -9.84 -3.66 7.67
C VAL A 39 -11.37 -3.74 7.71
N GLU A 40 -12.00 -3.80 8.90
CA GLU A 40 -13.46 -3.92 9.03
C GLU A 40 -14.21 -2.82 8.28
N ASN A 41 -13.75 -1.58 8.38
CA ASN A 41 -14.37 -0.43 7.69
C ASN A 41 -14.13 -0.44 6.17
N LEU A 42 -13.12 -1.18 5.70
CA LEU A 42 -12.75 -1.24 4.29
C LEU A 42 -13.62 -2.22 3.50
N GLU A 43 -14.30 -3.16 4.14
CA GLU A 43 -15.11 -4.18 3.45
C GLU A 43 -16.25 -3.58 2.61
N ARG A 44 -16.77 -2.42 3.02
CA ARG A 44 -17.79 -1.69 2.25
C ARG A 44 -17.27 -1.09 0.95
N MET A 45 -15.96 -0.86 0.86
CA MET A 45 -15.30 -0.18 -0.28
C MET A 45 -14.47 -1.16 -1.11
N ILE A 46 -13.91 -2.19 -0.47
CA ILE A 46 -12.98 -3.16 -1.04
C ILE A 46 -13.57 -4.55 -0.84
N SER A 47 -14.14 -5.09 -1.91
CA SER A 47 -14.68 -6.44 -1.92
C SER A 47 -13.60 -7.43 -1.47
N LYS A 48 -13.96 -8.34 -0.56
CA LYS A 48 -13.06 -9.39 -0.02
C LYS A 48 -11.89 -8.86 0.81
N ALA A 49 -11.95 -7.63 1.34
CA ALA A 49 -10.91 -7.13 2.25
C ALA A 49 -10.68 -8.06 3.45
N ASN A 50 -11.76 -8.46 4.13
CA ASN A 50 -11.69 -9.39 5.26
C ASN A 50 -11.21 -10.78 4.87
N GLU A 51 -11.70 -11.34 3.76
CA GLU A 51 -11.26 -12.65 3.27
C GLU A 51 -9.75 -12.65 2.98
N ASN A 52 -9.25 -11.64 2.28
CA ASN A 52 -7.83 -11.53 1.96
C ASN A 52 -6.99 -11.23 3.21
N ALA A 53 -7.51 -10.47 4.17
CA ALA A 53 -6.86 -10.27 5.46
C ALA A 53 -6.71 -11.59 6.23
N ASN A 54 -7.73 -12.45 6.24
CA ASN A 54 -7.63 -13.79 6.86
C ASN A 54 -6.56 -14.64 6.17
N ILE A 55 -6.54 -14.65 4.82
CA ILE A 55 -5.51 -15.37 4.05
C ILE A 55 -4.10 -14.83 4.38
N ALA A 56 -3.94 -13.52 4.50
CA ALA A 56 -2.67 -12.90 4.88
C ALA A 56 -2.24 -13.31 6.30
N THR A 57 -3.17 -13.31 7.26
CA THR A 57 -2.93 -13.76 8.64
C THR A 57 -2.48 -15.22 8.70
N GLU A 58 -3.13 -16.11 7.95
CA GLU A 58 -2.76 -17.52 7.86
C GLU A 58 -1.35 -17.71 7.27
N ARG A 59 -1.01 -16.98 6.21
CA ARG A 59 0.34 -17.00 5.60
C ARG A 59 1.43 -16.51 6.55
N CYS A 60 1.07 -15.65 7.49
CA CYS A 60 1.98 -15.02 8.44
C CYS A 60 1.93 -15.65 9.84
N ALA A 61 1.39 -16.87 10.00
CA ALA A 61 1.27 -17.55 11.29
C ALA A 61 2.58 -17.68 12.08
N TYR A 62 3.71 -17.70 11.38
CA TYR A 62 5.04 -17.73 11.98
C TYR A 62 5.85 -16.54 11.46
N PRO A 63 5.64 -15.32 12.01
CA PRO A 63 6.33 -14.14 11.51
C PRO A 63 7.84 -14.28 11.75
N ALA A 64 8.62 -13.90 10.74
CA ALA A 64 10.06 -13.70 10.91
C ALA A 64 10.31 -12.31 11.49
N ASN A 65 11.46 -12.14 12.16
CA ASN A 65 11.89 -10.89 12.82
C ASN A 65 11.05 -10.54 14.07
N GLU A 66 11.16 -9.30 14.54
CA GLU A 66 10.46 -8.76 15.72
C GLU A 66 9.02 -8.28 15.41
N LEU A 67 8.45 -8.73 14.29
CA LEU A 67 7.09 -8.38 13.88
C LEU A 67 6.06 -9.27 14.58
N SER A 68 4.93 -8.69 14.96
CA SER A 68 3.74 -9.47 15.31
C SER A 68 3.16 -10.15 14.06
N GLN A 69 2.28 -11.13 14.28
CA GLN A 69 1.54 -11.76 13.18
C GLN A 69 0.73 -10.73 12.39
N ASP A 70 0.00 -9.84 13.08
CA ASP A 70 -0.81 -8.79 12.44
C ASP A 70 0.03 -7.81 11.62
N GLU A 71 1.21 -7.42 12.13
CA GLU A 71 2.14 -6.54 11.43
C GLU A 71 2.66 -7.20 10.15
N SER A 72 3.14 -8.44 10.25
CA SER A 72 3.57 -9.23 9.09
C SER A 72 2.44 -9.45 8.08
N ALA A 73 1.24 -9.77 8.59
CA ALA A 73 0.06 -9.98 7.77
C ALA A 73 -0.39 -8.70 7.06
N SER A 74 -0.23 -7.51 7.67
CA SER A 74 -0.53 -6.24 7.00
C SER A 74 0.37 -6.00 5.77
N ILE A 75 1.67 -6.30 5.88
CA ILE A 75 2.62 -6.24 4.76
C ILE A 75 2.26 -7.31 3.71
N CYS A 76 1.90 -8.52 4.16
CA CYS A 76 1.45 -9.58 3.26
C CYS A 76 0.18 -9.18 2.50
N LEU A 77 -0.82 -8.59 3.16
CA LEU A 77 -2.06 -8.13 2.55
C LEU A 77 -1.82 -7.05 1.49
N TYR A 78 -0.89 -6.14 1.76
CA TYR A 78 -0.47 -5.11 0.81
C TYR A 78 0.20 -5.71 -0.44
N THR A 79 0.98 -6.78 -0.29
CA THR A 79 1.83 -7.31 -1.37
C THR A 79 1.27 -8.55 -2.07
N MET A 80 0.37 -9.31 -1.44
CA MET A 80 -0.20 -10.54 -2.01
C MET A 80 -1.00 -10.28 -3.27
N ASP A 81 -0.95 -11.15 -4.28
CA ASP A 81 -1.81 -11.04 -5.47
C ASP A 81 -3.29 -11.24 -5.13
N TRP A 82 -4.14 -10.36 -5.70
CA TRP A 82 -5.59 -10.48 -5.62
C TRP A 82 -6.11 -10.95 -6.97
N LYS A 83 -7.24 -11.68 -6.97
CA LYS A 83 -7.85 -12.20 -8.21
C LYS A 83 -8.14 -11.09 -9.25
N ILE A 84 -8.51 -9.90 -8.76
CA ILE A 84 -8.71 -8.69 -9.58
C ILE A 84 -7.78 -7.61 -9.03
N ASN A 85 -6.73 -7.29 -9.79
CA ASN A 85 -5.66 -6.42 -9.31
C ASN A 85 -6.11 -5.00 -8.98
N ASP A 86 -6.96 -4.39 -9.82
CA ASP A 86 -7.46 -3.02 -9.62
C ASP A 86 -8.42 -2.90 -8.42
N GLN A 87 -8.84 -4.02 -7.83
CA GLN A 87 -9.67 -4.08 -6.62
C GLN A 87 -8.87 -4.50 -5.38
N SER A 88 -7.55 -4.67 -5.51
CA SER A 88 -6.71 -4.99 -4.36
C SER A 88 -6.58 -3.82 -3.40
N LEU A 89 -6.34 -4.13 -2.12
CA LEU A 89 -6.03 -3.12 -1.11
C LEU A 89 -4.90 -2.18 -1.55
N CYS A 90 -3.84 -2.74 -2.13
CA CYS A 90 -2.71 -1.96 -2.65
C CYS A 90 -3.13 -0.98 -3.75
N ALA A 91 -3.94 -1.43 -4.71
CA ALA A 91 -4.39 -0.57 -5.81
C ALA A 91 -5.27 0.58 -5.30
N GLN A 92 -6.25 0.26 -4.44
CA GLN A 92 -7.19 1.23 -3.90
C GLN A 92 -6.50 2.22 -2.96
N LEU A 93 -5.67 1.73 -2.03
CA LEU A 93 -4.93 2.60 -1.11
C LEU A 93 -3.98 3.54 -1.87
N ASN A 94 -3.23 3.05 -2.86
CA ASN A 94 -2.34 3.92 -3.64
C ASN A 94 -3.07 4.94 -4.51
N ALA A 95 -4.28 4.65 -4.97
CA ALA A 95 -5.11 5.65 -5.65
C ALA A 95 -5.49 6.77 -4.69
N VAL A 96 -5.94 6.42 -3.49
CA VAL A 96 -6.36 7.36 -2.44
C VAL A 96 -5.17 8.18 -1.90
N LEU A 97 -3.99 7.58 -1.71
CA LEU A 97 -2.77 8.29 -1.29
C LEU A 97 -2.38 9.43 -2.26
N ARG A 98 -2.70 9.26 -3.55
CA ARG A 98 -2.46 10.25 -4.62
C ARG A 98 -3.61 11.24 -4.79
N SER A 99 -4.75 11.03 -4.15
CA SER A 99 -5.87 11.98 -4.20
C SER A 99 -5.52 13.26 -3.44
N LYS A 100 -5.88 14.41 -4.00
CA LYS A 100 -5.76 15.69 -3.30
C LYS A 100 -6.71 15.76 -2.10
N ASP A 101 -7.82 15.02 -2.15
CA ASP A 101 -8.78 14.96 -1.06
C ASP A 101 -8.28 13.99 0.01
N ARG A 102 -7.77 14.55 1.11
CA ARG A 102 -7.24 13.76 2.24
C ARG A 102 -8.33 13.08 3.05
N SER A 103 -9.59 13.48 2.90
CA SER A 103 -10.70 12.82 3.59
C SER A 103 -10.93 11.40 3.08
N GLU A 104 -10.54 11.10 1.85
CA GLU A 104 -10.62 9.75 1.27
C GLU A 104 -9.71 8.73 2.01
N LEU A 105 -8.66 9.18 2.71
CA LEU A 105 -7.77 8.32 3.49
C LEU A 105 -8.35 7.91 4.85
N ILE A 106 -9.34 8.64 5.37
CA ILE A 106 -9.89 8.41 6.72
C ILE A 106 -10.31 6.94 6.96
N PRO A 107 -11.00 6.26 6.01
CA PRO A 107 -11.34 4.84 6.19
C PRO A 107 -10.14 3.91 6.35
N TYR A 108 -8.95 4.32 5.89
CA TYR A 108 -7.72 3.54 5.91
C TYR A 108 -6.84 3.81 7.13
N TYR A 109 -7.17 4.76 8.00
CA TYR A 109 -6.27 5.19 9.08
C TYR A 109 -5.86 4.06 10.02
N PHE A 110 -6.80 3.17 10.41
CA PHE A 110 -6.45 2.01 11.24
C PHE A 110 -5.51 1.04 10.53
N TYR A 111 -5.73 0.79 9.24
CA TYR A 111 -4.84 -0.04 8.44
C TYR A 111 -3.46 0.61 8.25
N LEU A 112 -3.42 1.92 7.93
CA LEU A 112 -2.17 2.68 7.80
C LEU A 112 -1.36 2.68 9.09
N LYS A 113 -2.03 2.84 10.25
CA LYS A 113 -1.39 2.76 11.55
C LYS A 113 -0.67 1.42 11.73
N LEU A 114 -1.35 0.31 11.46
CA LEU A 114 -0.77 -1.04 11.57
C LEU A 114 0.37 -1.25 10.56
N PHE A 115 0.13 -0.94 9.29
CA PHE A 115 1.08 -1.14 8.20
C PHE A 115 2.36 -0.32 8.37
N LEU A 116 2.25 0.96 8.68
CA LEU A 116 3.42 1.83 8.89
C LEU A 116 4.20 1.46 10.16
N THR A 117 3.51 1.02 11.21
CA THR A 117 4.18 0.47 12.42
C THR A 117 4.99 -0.78 12.07
N ALA A 118 4.43 -1.68 11.25
CA ALA A 118 5.13 -2.87 10.77
C ALA A 118 6.37 -2.52 9.94
N LEU A 119 6.26 -1.57 9.00
CA LEU A 119 7.38 -1.12 8.19
C LEU A 119 8.48 -0.45 9.02
N TRP A 120 8.12 0.34 10.04
CA TRP A 120 9.08 1.02 10.89
C TRP A 120 9.96 0.05 11.72
N LYS A 121 9.43 -1.12 12.06
CA LYS A 121 10.17 -2.19 12.75
C LYS A 121 11.16 -2.93 11.85
N LEU A 122 11.05 -2.81 10.53
CA LEU A 122 11.96 -3.48 9.62
C LEU A 122 13.34 -2.82 9.62
N LYS A 123 14.39 -3.65 9.62
CA LYS A 123 15.77 -3.15 9.52
C LYS A 123 15.96 -2.40 8.19
N SER A 124 16.35 -1.13 8.30
CA SER A 124 16.71 -0.32 7.14
C SER A 124 18.01 -0.82 6.49
N VAL A 125 18.02 -0.88 5.17
CA VAL A 125 19.16 -1.35 4.38
C VAL A 125 19.45 -0.35 3.26
N LYS A 126 20.70 0.10 3.16
CA LYS A 126 21.16 0.97 2.06
C LYS A 126 21.59 0.12 0.87
N LYS A 127 20.73 0.02 -0.14
CA LYS A 127 20.99 -0.72 -1.39
C LYS A 127 20.38 0.02 -2.58
N THR A 128 20.99 -0.16 -3.75
CA THR A 128 20.41 0.28 -5.03
C THR A 128 19.25 -0.64 -5.38
N VAL A 129 18.09 -0.06 -5.68
CA VAL A 129 16.88 -0.77 -6.13
C VAL A 129 16.46 -0.25 -7.50
N TRP A 130 15.71 -1.06 -8.23
CA TRP A 130 15.25 -0.75 -9.58
C TRP A 130 13.72 -0.85 -9.63
N ARG A 131 13.06 0.13 -10.28
CA ARG A 131 11.62 0.13 -10.55
C ARG A 131 11.39 0.22 -12.05
N GLY A 132 10.76 -0.81 -12.62
CA GLY A 132 10.37 -0.79 -14.03
C GLY A 132 9.16 0.12 -14.28
N ALA A 133 9.16 0.84 -15.40
CA ALA A 133 8.03 1.63 -15.87
C ALA A 133 7.72 1.28 -17.34
N LYS A 134 6.44 1.35 -17.72
CA LYS A 134 5.98 1.05 -19.10
C LYS A 134 5.87 2.27 -20.02
N ALA A 135 6.11 3.46 -19.49
CA ALA A 135 6.06 4.71 -20.24
C ALA A 135 7.40 5.42 -20.13
N ASP A 136 7.65 6.32 -21.06
CA ASP A 136 8.70 7.33 -20.92
C ASP A 136 8.27 8.33 -19.84
N LEU A 137 9.10 8.46 -18.80
CA LEU A 137 8.87 9.34 -17.65
C LEU A 137 9.94 10.41 -17.54
N SER A 138 10.78 10.58 -18.57
CA SER A 138 11.93 11.49 -18.56
C SER A 138 11.51 12.92 -18.23
N ASP A 139 10.37 13.36 -18.76
CA ASP A 139 9.81 14.69 -18.50
C ASP A 139 9.26 14.86 -17.07
N GLN A 140 8.82 13.77 -16.44
CA GLN A 140 8.29 13.78 -15.07
C GLN A 140 9.39 13.74 -14.01
N TYR A 141 10.59 13.26 -14.36
CA TYR A 141 11.72 13.11 -13.44
C TYR A 141 12.99 13.81 -13.93
N PRO A 142 12.97 15.15 -14.13
CA PRO A 142 14.16 15.91 -14.50
C PRO A 142 15.30 15.79 -13.48
N ILE A 143 16.54 15.74 -13.99
CA ILE A 143 17.76 15.65 -13.19
C ILE A 143 17.87 16.85 -12.23
N GLY A 144 18.29 16.59 -10.99
CA GLY A 144 18.51 17.62 -9.98
C GLY A 144 17.23 18.12 -9.28
N LYS A 145 16.08 17.50 -9.55
CA LYS A 145 14.83 17.76 -8.82
C LYS A 145 14.55 16.66 -7.79
N SER A 146 13.81 17.05 -6.75
CA SER A 146 13.30 16.14 -5.72
C SER A 146 11.84 15.83 -5.98
N PHE A 147 11.44 14.60 -5.69
CA PHE A 147 10.08 14.10 -5.94
C PHE A 147 9.56 13.38 -4.71
N ILE A 148 8.24 13.43 -4.51
CA ILE A 148 7.54 12.68 -3.47
C ILE A 148 6.70 11.62 -4.19
N TRP A 149 6.87 10.36 -3.80
CA TRP A 149 5.99 9.28 -4.20
C TRP A 149 4.98 9.05 -3.09
N TRP A 150 3.71 9.31 -3.38
CA TRP A 150 2.65 9.23 -2.39
C TRP A 150 2.20 7.79 -2.17
N GLY A 151 2.23 6.96 -3.22
CA GLY A 151 1.93 5.52 -3.10
C GLY A 151 3.15 4.69 -2.69
N PHE A 152 2.91 3.56 -2.01
CA PHE A 152 3.98 2.60 -1.68
C PHE A 152 4.24 1.63 -2.83
N ARG A 153 5.45 1.06 -2.87
CA ARG A 153 5.82 -0.05 -3.75
C ARG A 153 6.77 -1.03 -3.07
#